data_AF-A0A1B7MEN6-F1
#
_entry.id   AF-A0A1B7MEN6-F1
#
_cell.length_a   1.000
_cell.length_b   1.000
_cell.length_c   1.000
_cell.angle_alpha   90.00
_cell.angle_beta   90.00
_cell.angle_gamma   90.00
#
_symmetry.space_group_name_H-M   'P 1'
#
loop_
_entity.id
_entity.type
_entity.pdbx_description
1 polymer ?
#
loop_
_entity_poly.entity_id
_entity_poly.type
_entity_poly.pdbx_seq_one_letter_code
_entity_poly.pdbx_strand_id
1 'polypeptide(L)'
;NNPAMANWDILILQEPHINQHGNTRATPNWKVVYPTQRYTHTKQRSRAVILIKKSLDSSSWRQLPFPSSDVVIIQISGTHGKCSILNIYNDCEKQDTL
;
A
#
# COMPACT_ATOMS: atom_id res chain seq x y z
N ASN A 1 -6.11 6.31 -19.53
CA ASN A 1 -4.90 5.49 -19.78
C ASN A 1 -3.69 6.42 -19.89
N ASN A 2 -2.99 6.68 -18.78
CA ASN A 2 -1.74 7.45 -18.80
C ASN A 2 -0.58 6.47 -19.12
N PRO A 3 0.15 6.63 -20.23
CA PRO A 3 1.22 5.70 -20.63
C PRO A 3 2.35 5.60 -19.61
N ALA A 4 2.57 6.63 -18.79
CA ALA A 4 3.56 6.58 -17.71
C ALA A 4 3.24 5.48 -16.67
N MET A 5 1.96 5.14 -16.46
CA MET A 5 1.55 4.08 -15.53
C MET A 5 1.85 2.67 -16.03
N ALA A 6 2.11 2.48 -17.33
CA ALA A 6 2.44 1.17 -17.88
C ALA A 6 3.79 0.65 -17.34
N ASN A 7 4.69 1.57 -16.99
CA ASN A 7 6.09 1.28 -16.64
C ASN A 7 6.33 1.09 -15.14
N TRP A 8 5.33 1.34 -14.28
CA TRP A 8 5.47 1.16 -12.84
C TRP A 8 4.95 -0.21 -12.41
N ASP A 9 5.70 -0.87 -11.52
CA ASP A 9 5.27 -2.13 -10.88
C ASP A 9 4.64 -1.92 -9.51
N ILE A 10 4.93 -0.77 -8.87
CA ILE A 10 4.46 -0.42 -7.53
C ILE A 10 3.98 1.03 -7.55
N LEU A 11 2.80 1.27 -7.01
CA LEU A 11 2.25 2.60 -6.77
C LEU A 11 2.00 2.78 -5.28
N ILE A 12 2.42 3.92 -4.73
CA ILE A 12 2.27 4.26 -3.32
C ILE A 12 1.29 5.42 -3.24
N LEU A 13 0.13 5.20 -2.62
CA LEU A 13 -0.94 6.20 -2.57
C LEU A 13 -1.30 6.54 -1.12
N GLN A 14 -1.45 7.84 -0.87
CA GLN A 14 -2.06 8.39 0.33
C GLN A 14 -3.46 8.93 -0.03
N GLU A 15 -4.36 8.87 0.94
CA GLU A 15 -5.76 9.30 0.83
C GLU A 15 -6.50 8.75 -0.40
N PRO A 16 -6.45 7.42 -0.65
CA PRO A 16 -7.08 6.86 -1.83
C PRO A 16 -8.60 7.09 -1.81
N HIS A 17 -9.16 7.27 -3.01
CA HIS A 17 -10.61 7.25 -3.17
C HIS A 17 -11.15 5.87 -2.75
N ILE A 18 -11.98 5.85 -1.72
CA ILE A 18 -12.64 4.65 -1.19
C ILE A 18 -14.08 4.60 -1.71
N ASN A 19 -14.49 3.48 -2.28
CA ASN A 19 -15.86 3.27 -2.76
C ASN A 19 -16.83 2.98 -1.59
N GLN A 20 -18.12 2.86 -1.90
CA GLN A 20 -19.17 2.56 -0.92
C GLN A 20 -18.99 1.21 -0.18
N HIS A 21 -18.15 0.31 -0.70
CA HIS A 21 -17.80 -0.96 -0.06
C HIS A 21 -16.50 -0.88 0.76
N GLY A 22 -15.98 0.33 1.01
CA GLY A 22 -14.77 0.53 1.79
C GLY A 22 -13.47 0.25 1.03
N ASN A 23 -13.52 -0.06 -0.27
CA ASN A 23 -12.36 -0.44 -1.07
C ASN A 23 -11.84 0.69 -1.97
N THR A 24 -10.52 0.84 -2.05
CA THR A 24 -9.82 1.58 -3.11
C THR A 24 -10.12 0.95 -4.46
N ARG A 25 -10.52 1.77 -5.44
CA ARG A 25 -10.71 1.32 -6.82
C ARG A 25 -9.36 1.15 -7.50
N ALA A 26 -9.11 -0.03 -8.05
CA ALA A 26 -7.94 -0.33 -8.86
C ALA A 26 -8.38 -1.10 -10.12
N THR A 27 -7.63 -0.96 -11.22
CA THR A 27 -7.89 -1.77 -12.42
C THR A 27 -7.44 -3.22 -12.17
N PRO A 28 -7.95 -4.22 -12.92
CA PRO A 28 -7.71 -5.63 -12.66
C PRO A 28 -6.23 -6.05 -12.65
N ASN A 29 -5.33 -5.25 -13.24
CA ASN A 29 -3.90 -5.50 -13.30
C ASN A 29 -3.17 -5.19 -11.98
N TRP A 30 -3.86 -4.61 -11.00
CA TRP A 30 -3.28 -4.22 -9.73
C TRP A 30 -3.89 -4.99 -8.58
N LYS A 31 -3.05 -5.32 -7.60
CA LYS A 31 -3.44 -5.82 -6.28
C LYS A 31 -3.27 -4.69 -5.28
N VAL A 32 -4.34 -4.34 -4.59
CA VAL A 32 -4.30 -3.33 -3.51
C VAL A 32 -3.87 -4.00 -2.21
N VAL A 33 -2.82 -3.47 -1.59
CA VAL A 33 -2.33 -3.85 -0.28
C VAL A 33 -2.75 -2.76 0.70
N TYR A 34 -3.57 -3.16 1.66
CA TYR A 34 -4.04 -2.31 2.75
C TYR A 34 -3.23 -2.54 4.02
N PRO A 35 -3.28 -1.63 5.01
CA PRO A 35 -2.73 -1.87 6.33
C PRO A 35 -3.21 -3.19 6.92
N THR A 36 -2.34 -3.95 7.59
CA THR A 36 -2.70 -5.26 8.16
C THR A 36 -3.80 -5.16 9.22
N GLN A 37 -3.92 -4.01 9.87
CA GLN A 37 -4.95 -3.71 10.87
C GLN A 37 -6.34 -3.39 10.29
N ARG A 38 -6.49 -3.31 8.97
CA ARG A 38 -7.76 -2.92 8.32
C ARG A 38 -8.97 -3.74 8.78
N TYR A 39 -8.79 -5.03 9.06
CA TYR A 39 -9.88 -5.92 9.47
C TYR A 39 -10.11 -5.94 10.99
N THR A 40 -9.14 -5.49 11.78
CA THR A 40 -9.26 -5.41 13.24
C THR A 40 -9.76 -4.03 13.70
N HIS A 41 -9.56 -2.98 12.90
CA HIS A 41 -10.03 -1.62 13.17
C HIS A 41 -11.02 -1.14 12.11
N THR A 42 -12.19 -1.78 12.03
CA THR A 42 -13.22 -1.52 11.00
C THR A 42 -13.77 -0.09 11.00
N LYS A 43 -13.58 0.67 12.09
CA LYS A 43 -14.00 2.08 12.20
C LYS A 43 -13.02 3.05 11.53
N GLN A 44 -11.76 2.66 11.32
CA GLN A 44 -10.74 3.55 10.78
C GLN A 44 -10.58 3.31 9.27
N ARG A 45 -10.80 4.37 8.49
CA ARG A 45 -10.60 4.33 7.03
C ARG A 45 -9.10 4.15 6.74
N SER A 46 -8.75 3.27 5.81
CA SER A 46 -7.37 3.13 5.34
C SER A 46 -6.95 4.41 4.60
N ARG A 47 -5.94 5.11 5.14
CA ARG A 47 -5.40 6.38 4.59
C ARG A 47 -4.14 6.17 3.76
N ALA A 48 -3.49 5.03 3.87
CA ALA A 48 -2.37 4.60 3.04
C ALA A 48 -2.68 3.26 2.37
N VAL A 49 -2.31 3.12 1.10
CA VAL A 49 -2.33 1.84 0.37
C VAL A 49 -1.12 1.72 -0.54
N ILE A 50 -0.73 0.48 -0.85
CA ILE A 50 0.26 0.19 -1.88
C ILE A 50 -0.42 -0.66 -2.94
N LEU A 51 -0.31 -0.28 -4.21
CA LEU A 51 -0.79 -1.09 -5.33
C LEU A 51 0.42 -1.79 -5.95
N ILE A 52 0.30 -3.10 -6.15
CA ILE A 52 1.34 -3.91 -6.76
C ILE A 52 0.79 -4.49 -8.06
N LYS A 53 1.53 -4.32 -9.14
CA LYS A 53 1.16 -4.86 -10.45
C LYS A 53 1.19 -6.38 -10.37
N LYS A 54 0.13 -7.03 -10.86
CA LYS A 54 -0.01 -8.50 -10.80
C LYS A 54 1.02 -9.24 -11.66
N SER A 55 1.66 -8.56 -12.61
CA SER A 55 2.78 -9.11 -13.39
C SER A 55 4.07 -9.22 -12.60
N LEU A 56 4.19 -8.53 -11.46
CA LEU A 56 5.31 -8.69 -10.55
C LEU A 56 5.19 -10.07 -9.88
N ASP A 57 6.29 -10.83 -9.88
CA ASP A 57 6.32 -12.16 -9.29
C ASP A 57 5.85 -12.11 -7.83
N SER A 58 4.77 -12.84 -7.53
CA SER A 58 4.19 -12.89 -6.19
C SER A 58 5.10 -13.49 -5.12
N SER A 59 6.13 -14.25 -5.52
CA SER A 59 7.14 -14.79 -4.60
C SER A 59 8.24 -13.77 -4.26
N SER A 60 8.39 -12.74 -5.10
CA SER A 60 9.42 -11.70 -4.95
C SER A 60 9.08 -10.63 -3.92
N TRP A 61 7.88 -10.61 -3.36
CA TRP A 61 7.49 -9.62 -2.35
C TRP A 61 6.54 -10.18 -1.30
N ARG A 62 6.52 -9.54 -0.14
CA ARG A 62 5.56 -9.83 0.93
C ARG A 62 5.15 -8.57 1.66
N GLN A 63 3.95 -8.57 2.23
CA GLN A 63 3.55 -7.56 3.20
C GLN A 63 4.19 -7.87 4.56
N LEU A 64 4.66 -6.85 5.27
CA LEU A 64 5.07 -6.97 6.67
C LEU A 64 3.96 -6.43 7.58
N PRO A 65 3.58 -7.14 8.66
CA PRO A 65 2.58 -6.67 9.58
C PRO A 65 3.09 -5.48 10.39
N PHE A 66 2.22 -4.50 10.60
CA PHE A 66 2.51 -3.33 11.42
C PHE A 66 1.26 -2.92 12.21
N PRO A 67 1.38 -2.54 13.49
CA PRO A 67 0.25 -2.22 14.33
C PRO A 67 -0.26 -0.77 14.13
N SER A 68 -0.50 -0.36 12.87
CA SER A 68 -1.18 0.91 12.56
C SER A 68 -2.06 0.77 11.31
N SER A 69 -3.18 1.49 11.30
CA SER A 69 -4.06 1.62 10.12
C SER A 69 -3.60 2.69 9.12
N ASP A 70 -2.48 3.36 9.41
CA ASP A 70 -1.90 4.42 8.59
C ASP A 70 -0.57 4.02 7.95
N VAL A 71 -0.12 2.79 8.24
CA VAL A 71 1.16 2.29 7.76
C VAL A 71 0.94 1.03 6.92
N VAL A 72 1.51 1.00 5.73
CA VAL A 72 1.59 -0.18 4.87
C VAL A 72 3.04 -0.47 4.57
N ILE A 73 3.50 -1.67 4.89
CA ILE A 73 4.88 -2.08 4.67
C ILE A 73 4.90 -3.26 3.72
N ILE A 74 5.70 -3.16 2.66
CA ILE A 74 6.05 -4.29 1.80
C ILE A 74 7.56 -4.49 1.80
N GLN A 75 7.98 -5.73 1.64
CA GLN A 75 9.38 -6.10 1.45
C GLN A 75 9.50 -6.85 0.14
N ILE A 76 10.36 -6.33 -0.73
CA ILE A 76 10.75 -6.93 -2.01
C ILE A 76 12.07 -7.66 -1.79
N SER A 77 12.19 -8.85 -2.36
CA SER A 77 13.40 -9.67 -2.36
C SER A 77 13.86 -9.86 -3.80
N GLY A 78 15.13 -9.61 -4.06
CA GLY A 78 15.76 -9.83 -5.36
C GLY A 78 17.20 -10.28 -5.22
N THR A 79 17.92 -10.33 -6.34
CA THR A 79 19.33 -10.76 -6.40
C THR A 79 20.26 -9.90 -5.55
N HIS A 80 19.88 -8.64 -5.31
CA HIS A 80 20.66 -7.67 -4.54
C HIS A 80 20.21 -7.55 -3.07
N GLY A 81 19.42 -8.52 -2.58
CA GLY A 81 18.94 -8.55 -1.20
C GLY A 81 17.49 -8.11 -1.05
N LYS A 82 17.17 -7.54 0.12
CA LYS A 82 15.80 -7.17 0.50
C LYS A 82 15.65 -5.66 0.57
N CYS A 83 14.59 -5.13 -0.04
CA CYS A 83 14.22 -3.72 0.03
C CYS A 83 12.84 -3.61 0.71
N SER A 84 12.75 -2.84 1.79
CA SER A 84 11.48 -2.58 2.47
C SER A 84 10.97 -1.19 2.08
N ILE A 85 9.72 -1.12 1.64
CA ILE A 85 9.01 0.13 1.32
C ILE A 85 7.94 0.34 2.37
N LEU A 86 7.98 1.51 3.01
CA LEU A 86 7.04 1.92 4.05
C LEU A 86 6.21 3.09 3.51
N ASN A 87 4.91 2.88 3.33
CA ASN A 87 3.95 3.95 3.10
C ASN A 87 3.35 4.37 4.44
N ILE A 88 3.73 5.54 4.92
CA ILE A 88 3.30 6.09 6.20
C ILE A 88 2.43 7.31 5.90
N TYR A 89 1.17 7.25 6.28
CA TYR A 89 0.33 8.44 6.33
C TYR A 89 0.58 9.16 7.67
N ASN A 90 1.01 10.40 7.61
CA ASN A 90 1.10 11.27 8.77
C ASN A 90 -0.16 12.15 8.81
N ASP A 91 -0.81 12.25 9.97
CA ASP A 91 -2.10 12.94 10.09
C ASP A 91 -1.99 14.46 10.08
N CYS A 92 -0.79 15.02 9.88
CA CYS A 92 -0.47 16.45 9.77
C CYS A 92 -0.92 17.31 10.98
N GLU A 93 -1.61 16.72 11.96
CA GLU A 93 -2.05 17.35 13.21
C GLU A 93 -1.01 17.19 14.32
N LYS A 94 0.01 16.35 14.11
CA LYS A 94 1.09 16.12 15.05
C LYS A 94 2.43 16.50 14.42
N GLN A 95 3.10 17.45 15.06
CA GLN A 95 4.36 18.03 14.59
C GLN A 95 5.58 17.13 14.89
N ASP A 96 5.41 16.14 15.77
CA ASP A 96 6.41 15.12 16.08
C ASP A 96 6.31 13.97 15.08
N THR A 97 7.03 14.10 13.97
CA THR A 97 7.44 12.94 13.18
C THR A 97 8.77 12.47 13.78
N LEU A 98 8.82 11.22 14.27
CA LEU A 98 9.99 10.61 14.93
C LEU A 98 11.32 10.90 14.22
#